data_AF-A0A8R2JTM9-F1
#
_entry.id   AF-A0A8R2JTM9-F1
#
_cell.length_a   1.000
_cell.length_b   1.000
_cell.length_c   1.000
_cell.angle_alpha   90.00
_cell.angle_beta   90.00
_cell.angle_gamma   90.00
#
_symmetry.space_group_name_H-M   'P 1'
#
loop_
_entity.id
_entity.type
_entity.pdbx_description
1 polymer ?
#
loop_
_entity_poly.entity_id
_entity_poly.type
_entity_poly.pdbx_seq_one_letter_code
_entity_poly.pdbx_strand_id
1 'polypeptide(L)'
;MNCEVFQSLTSPLHLPDNPPNYYISIDLITNTITSLSRLLFASFGSKVINEVQNEENCLNYRTKQGFMPIWLRGNYNACYSTTSNVTDAVSPAFIIPDYNLSSPKYSTWTESVWHEVHIRMFLRQSFKLQIIIFVLGVLIFLFSFIIIKKMYDQSGIHFNNQEE
;
A
#
# COMPACT_ATOMS: atom_id res chain seq x y z
N MET A 1 -0.66 1.50 -18.37
CA MET A 1 0.82 1.36 -18.42
C MET A 1 1.25 0.29 -19.39
N ASN A 2 0.34 -0.63 -19.73
CA ASN A 2 0.55 -1.67 -20.71
C ASN A 2 0.55 -1.14 -22.16
N CYS A 3 1.72 -0.80 -22.70
CA CYS A 3 1.90 -0.44 -24.12
C CYS A 3 3.08 -1.19 -24.70
N GLU A 4 3.09 -1.35 -26.03
CA GLU A 4 4.11 -2.11 -26.77
C GLU A 4 5.54 -1.66 -26.43
N VAL A 5 5.75 -0.34 -26.33
CA VAL A 5 7.06 0.24 -25.99
C VAL A 5 7.53 -0.24 -24.61
N PHE A 6 6.70 -0.14 -23.57
CA PHE A 6 7.10 -0.57 -22.23
C PHE A 6 7.18 -2.10 -22.12
N GLN A 7 6.30 -2.84 -22.79
CA GLN A 7 6.37 -4.30 -22.87
C GLN A 7 7.69 -4.76 -23.52
N SER A 8 8.16 -4.06 -24.56
CA SER A 8 9.41 -4.40 -25.25
C SER A 8 10.65 -4.26 -24.36
N LEU A 9 10.60 -3.42 -23.32
CA LEU A 9 11.69 -3.15 -22.38
C LEU A 9 11.62 -3.99 -21.10
N THR A 10 10.44 -4.49 -20.75
CA THR A 10 10.16 -5.14 -19.45
C THR A 10 9.78 -6.61 -19.56
N SER A 11 9.50 -7.12 -20.76
CA SER A 11 9.17 -8.54 -20.98
C SER A 11 10.18 -9.48 -20.30
N PRO A 12 9.72 -10.53 -19.58
CA PRO A 12 8.33 -11.03 -19.53
C PRO A 12 7.44 -10.40 -18.44
N LEU A 13 7.83 -9.28 -17.83
CA LEU A 13 7.02 -8.63 -16.78
C LEU A 13 5.69 -8.13 -17.34
N HIS A 14 4.57 -8.54 -16.74
CA HIS A 14 3.25 -8.05 -17.10
C HIS A 14 2.95 -6.73 -16.40
N LEU A 15 2.79 -5.65 -17.18
CA LEU A 15 2.42 -4.33 -16.68
C LEU A 15 0.90 -4.22 -16.59
N PRO A 16 0.37 -3.51 -15.58
CA PRO A 16 -1.07 -3.40 -15.40
C PRO A 16 -1.72 -2.49 -16.46
N ASP A 17 -2.97 -2.82 -16.80
CA ASP A 17 -3.77 -2.15 -17.85
C ASP A 17 -4.37 -0.80 -17.41
N ASN A 18 -4.16 -0.41 -16.16
CA ASN A 18 -4.61 0.87 -15.64
C ASN A 18 -3.68 2.04 -16.05
N PRO A 19 -4.20 3.29 -16.07
CA PRO A 19 -3.37 4.45 -16.28
C PRO A 19 -2.28 4.57 -15.18
N PRO A 20 -1.11 5.09 -15.53
CA PRO A 20 -0.03 5.31 -14.57
C PRO A 20 -0.45 6.24 -13.43
N ASN A 21 -0.05 5.90 -12.20
CA ASN A 21 -0.13 6.82 -11.07
C ASN A 21 1.18 7.63 -11.00
N TYR A 22 1.06 8.95 -11.01
CA TYR A 22 2.20 9.88 -10.95
C TYR A 22 2.48 10.40 -9.53
N TYR A 23 1.76 9.89 -8.53
CA TYR A 23 2.06 10.19 -7.15
C TYR A 23 3.47 9.71 -6.79
N ILE A 24 4.26 10.59 -6.16
CA ILE A 24 5.66 10.30 -5.81
C ILE A 24 5.80 9.27 -4.70
N SER A 25 4.76 9.08 -3.88
CA SER A 25 4.74 8.22 -2.70
C SER A 25 5.85 8.52 -1.68
N ILE A 26 5.99 7.66 -0.68
CA ILE A 26 7.08 7.68 0.30
C ILE A 26 8.27 6.86 -0.21
N ASP A 27 9.44 7.16 0.34
CA ASP A 27 10.73 6.55 -0.04
C ASP A 27 10.77 5.01 0.09
N LEU A 28 9.94 4.43 0.98
CA LEU A 28 9.84 2.97 1.17
C LEU A 28 9.19 2.24 -0.01
N ILE A 29 8.51 2.95 -0.92
CA ILE A 29 7.74 2.35 -2.01
C ILE A 29 8.44 2.66 -3.34
N THR A 30 8.79 1.60 -4.08
CA THR A 30 9.39 1.76 -5.40
C THR A 30 8.41 2.36 -6.39
N ASN A 31 8.72 3.55 -6.90
CA ASN A 31 7.90 4.19 -7.92
C ASN A 31 8.08 3.52 -9.29
N THR A 32 7.03 2.86 -9.77
CA THR A 32 7.03 2.14 -11.05
C THR A 32 7.28 3.07 -12.22
N ILE A 33 6.76 4.29 -12.19
CA ILE A 33 6.90 5.27 -13.27
C ILE A 33 8.32 5.82 -13.36
N THR A 34 8.97 6.08 -12.22
CA THR A 34 10.40 6.46 -12.21
C THR A 34 11.27 5.36 -12.82
N SER A 35 10.96 4.09 -12.54
CA SER A 35 11.70 2.97 -13.11
C SER A 35 11.46 2.83 -14.62
N LEU A 36 10.20 2.91 -15.06
CA LEU A 36 9.84 2.85 -16.48
C LEU A 36 10.41 4.02 -17.28
N SER A 37 10.37 5.25 -16.73
CA SER A 37 10.92 6.43 -17.38
C SER A 37 12.44 6.34 -17.53
N ARG A 38 13.14 5.79 -16.53
CA ARG A 38 14.59 5.50 -16.63
C ARG A 38 14.89 4.50 -17.74
N LEU A 39 14.13 3.41 -17.83
CA LEU A 39 14.31 2.38 -18.87
C LEU A 39 14.03 2.94 -20.28
N LEU A 40 12.98 3.75 -20.42
CA LEU A 40 12.65 4.42 -21.67
C LEU A 40 13.73 5.43 -22.08
N PHE A 41 14.22 6.23 -21.14
CA PHE A 41 15.31 7.15 -21.41
C PHE A 41 16.59 6.40 -21.81
N ALA A 42 16.86 5.26 -21.17
CA ALA A 42 17.96 4.37 -21.54
C ALA A 42 17.79 3.82 -22.97
N SER A 43 16.58 3.42 -23.38
CA SER A 43 16.39 2.80 -24.69
C SER A 43 16.65 3.76 -25.85
N PHE A 44 16.42 5.06 -25.67
CA PHE A 44 16.71 6.07 -26.70
C PHE A 44 18.15 6.59 -26.68
N GLY A 45 18.74 6.71 -25.49
CA GLY A 45 20.03 7.37 -25.29
C GLY A 45 21.24 6.45 -25.22
N SER A 46 21.09 5.14 -25.45
CA SER A 46 22.14 4.16 -25.17
C SER A 46 22.79 3.51 -26.39
N LYS A 47 23.98 2.93 -26.15
CA LYS A 47 24.74 2.17 -27.14
C LYS A 47 24.97 0.74 -26.65
N VAL A 48 24.76 -0.25 -27.52
CA VAL A 48 24.97 -1.67 -27.20
C VAL A 48 26.45 -1.93 -26.87
N ILE A 49 26.69 -2.71 -25.83
CA ILE A 49 28.01 -3.24 -25.44
C ILE A 49 28.07 -4.71 -25.88
N ASN A 50 28.65 -4.97 -27.05
CA ASN A 50 28.68 -6.32 -27.64
C ASN A 50 29.55 -7.33 -26.87
N GLU A 51 30.45 -6.84 -26.01
CA GLU A 51 31.38 -7.66 -25.23
C GLU A 51 30.71 -8.43 -24.09
N VAL A 52 29.50 -8.02 -23.69
CA VAL A 52 28.83 -8.53 -22.50
C VAL A 52 27.51 -9.19 -22.86
N GLN A 53 27.41 -10.49 -22.59
CA GLN A 53 26.23 -11.30 -22.89
C GLN A 53 25.40 -11.66 -21.65
N ASN A 54 25.90 -11.39 -20.43
CA ASN A 54 25.25 -11.73 -19.18
C ASN A 54 24.87 -10.47 -18.38
N GLU A 55 23.70 -10.48 -17.75
CA GLU A 55 23.18 -9.36 -16.93
C GLU A 55 24.14 -9.01 -15.77
N GLU A 56 24.67 -10.02 -15.06
CA GLU A 56 25.60 -9.82 -13.93
C GLU A 56 26.90 -9.14 -14.35
N ASN A 57 27.45 -9.53 -15.51
CA ASN A 57 28.66 -8.93 -16.05
C ASN A 57 28.39 -7.51 -16.56
N CYS A 58 27.16 -7.22 -17.01
CA CYS A 58 26.77 -5.89 -17.47
C CYS A 58 26.80 -4.89 -16.32
N LEU A 59 26.18 -5.23 -15.19
CA LEU A 59 26.12 -4.34 -14.02
C LEU A 59 27.50 -3.98 -13.47
N ASN A 60 28.48 -4.88 -13.62
CA ASN A 60 29.87 -4.67 -13.19
C ASN A 60 30.78 -4.09 -14.28
N TYR A 61 30.28 -3.88 -15.50
CA TYR A 61 31.09 -3.39 -16.62
C TYR A 61 31.51 -1.94 -16.41
N ARG A 62 32.82 -1.67 -16.54
CA ARG A 62 33.35 -0.33 -16.33
C ARG A 62 33.20 0.52 -17.59
N THR A 63 32.23 1.43 -17.56
CA THR A 63 32.00 2.43 -18.61
C THR A 63 32.90 3.67 -18.44
N LYS A 64 32.93 4.52 -19.48
CA LYS A 64 33.56 5.85 -19.40
C LYS A 64 32.82 6.74 -18.40
N GLN A 65 33.51 7.74 -17.86
CA GLN A 65 32.92 8.70 -16.93
C GLN A 65 31.67 9.35 -17.54
N GLY A 66 30.58 9.41 -16.76
CA GLY A 66 29.27 9.93 -17.20
C GLY A 66 28.36 8.91 -17.87
N PHE A 67 28.86 7.72 -18.22
CA PHE A 67 28.06 6.60 -18.69
C PHE A 67 27.99 5.52 -17.62
N MET A 68 26.91 4.75 -17.65
CA MET A 68 26.69 3.60 -16.78
C MET A 68 26.17 2.43 -17.61
N PRO A 69 26.50 1.19 -17.25
CA PRO A 69 25.90 0.03 -17.89
C PRO A 69 24.47 -0.16 -17.38
N ILE A 70 23.58 -0.59 -18.27
CA ILE A 70 22.23 -1.02 -17.96
C ILE A 70 21.87 -2.24 -18.81
N TRP A 71 21.22 -3.22 -18.19
CA TRP A 71 20.67 -4.35 -18.92
C TRP A 71 19.22 -4.03 -19.31
N LEU A 72 18.93 -4.01 -20.61
CA LEU A 72 17.57 -3.87 -21.12
C LEU A 72 17.00 -5.26 -21.40
N ARG A 73 15.83 -5.55 -20.82
CA ARG A 73 15.12 -6.83 -21.00
C ARG A 73 14.19 -6.78 -22.21
N GLY A 74 13.44 -7.86 -22.42
CA GLY A 74 12.49 -8.01 -23.52
C GLY A 74 13.18 -8.14 -24.88
N ASN A 75 12.77 -7.31 -25.85
CA ASN A 75 13.25 -7.41 -27.22
C ASN A 75 14.70 -6.96 -27.39
N TYR A 76 15.22 -6.19 -26.43
CA TYR A 76 16.57 -5.66 -26.47
C TYR A 76 17.62 -6.60 -25.86
N ASN A 77 17.21 -7.40 -24.86
CA ASN A 77 17.97 -8.43 -24.12
C ASN A 77 19.50 -8.36 -24.24
N ALA A 78 20.09 -7.23 -23.89
CA ALA A 78 21.52 -6.97 -24.03
C ALA A 78 22.00 -5.89 -23.06
N CYS A 79 23.31 -5.74 -22.98
CA CYS A 79 23.95 -4.71 -22.18
C CYS A 79 24.09 -3.41 -22.98
N TYR A 80 23.74 -2.29 -22.36
CA TYR A 80 23.77 -0.96 -22.96
C TYR A 80 24.55 0.03 -22.11
N SER A 81 25.33 0.90 -22.75
CA SER A 81 25.96 2.06 -22.13
C SER A 81 25.01 3.26 -22.24
N THR A 82 24.53 3.77 -21.11
CA THR A 82 23.55 4.86 -21.03
C THR A 82 24.02 5.99 -20.11
N THR A 83 23.42 7.17 -20.22
CA THR A 83 23.54 8.27 -19.25
C THR A 83 22.35 8.33 -18.28
N SER A 84 21.40 7.39 -18.39
CA SER A 84 20.20 7.35 -17.55
C SER A 84 20.53 6.96 -16.10
N ASN A 85 20.52 7.95 -15.22
CA ASN A 85 20.73 7.77 -13.79
C ASN A 85 19.52 8.24 -12.97
N VAL A 86 19.49 7.84 -11.71
CA VAL A 86 18.53 8.29 -10.70
C VAL A 86 19.28 9.07 -9.63
N THR A 87 18.62 10.06 -9.05
CA THR A 87 19.13 10.86 -7.94
C THR A 87 18.02 11.01 -6.90
N ASP A 88 18.40 11.05 -5.63
CA ASP A 88 17.43 11.21 -4.55
C ASP A 88 16.77 12.59 -4.63
N ALA A 89 15.45 12.59 -4.71
CA ALA A 89 14.63 13.79 -4.81
C ALA A 89 13.94 14.08 -3.46
N VAL A 90 14.75 14.25 -2.41
CA VAL A 90 14.28 14.56 -1.06
C VAL A 90 14.46 16.05 -0.78
N SER A 91 13.48 16.66 -0.13
CA SER A 91 13.58 18.09 0.21
C SER A 91 14.77 18.36 1.14
N PRO A 92 15.58 19.40 0.90
CA PRO A 92 16.68 19.78 1.79
C PRO A 92 16.25 20.08 3.23
N ALA A 93 14.96 20.41 3.43
CA ALA A 93 14.37 20.58 4.77
C ALA A 93 14.60 19.37 5.68
N PHE A 94 14.72 18.17 5.11
CA PHE A 94 14.91 16.92 5.85
C PHE A 94 16.37 16.47 5.91
N ILE A 95 17.28 17.14 5.19
CA ILE A 95 18.71 16.80 5.09
C ILE A 95 19.53 17.73 5.96
N ILE A 96 19.15 19.01 6.03
CA ILE A 96 19.86 20.03 6.82
C ILE A 96 19.58 19.79 8.31
N PRO A 97 20.62 19.60 9.14
CA PRO A 97 20.43 19.43 10.58
C PRO A 97 19.81 20.69 11.20
N ASP A 98 18.91 20.50 12.16
CA ASP A 98 18.20 21.56 12.89
C ASP A 98 17.46 22.57 11.98
N TYR A 99 17.03 22.13 10.80
CA TYR A 99 16.25 22.98 9.90
C TYR A 99 14.90 23.35 10.51
N ASN A 100 14.57 24.65 10.46
CA ASN A 100 13.27 25.13 10.89
C ASN A 100 12.19 24.73 9.87
N LEU A 101 11.40 23.70 10.18
CA LEU A 101 10.32 23.19 9.33
C LEU A 101 9.19 24.20 9.08
N SER A 102 9.09 25.28 9.86
CA SER A 102 8.16 26.38 9.59
C SER A 102 8.69 27.37 8.54
N SER A 103 9.94 27.23 8.11
CA SER A 103 10.54 28.10 7.10
C SER A 103 9.97 27.80 5.70
N PRO A 104 9.50 28.81 4.95
CA PRO A 104 8.92 28.62 3.62
C PRO A 104 9.97 28.32 2.52
N LYS A 105 11.26 28.21 2.87
CA LYS A 105 12.35 28.08 1.89
C LYS A 105 12.39 26.72 1.19
N TYR A 106 12.19 25.64 1.93
CA TYR A 106 12.20 24.27 1.42
C TYR A 106 10.89 23.56 1.73
N SER A 107 10.48 22.65 0.84
CA SER A 107 9.27 21.86 0.99
C SER A 107 9.31 20.99 2.26
N THR A 108 8.22 20.96 3.02
CA THR A 108 8.09 20.14 4.24
C THR A 108 6.92 19.17 4.15
N TRP A 109 6.51 18.81 2.93
CA TRP A 109 5.45 17.84 2.71
C TRP A 109 5.86 16.45 3.23
N THR A 110 5.00 15.86 4.05
CA THR A 110 5.15 14.50 4.58
C THR A 110 3.83 13.75 4.39
N GLU A 111 3.91 12.47 4.06
CA GLU A 111 2.75 11.59 4.03
C GLU A 111 2.58 10.92 5.40
N SER A 112 1.38 10.94 5.95
CA SER A 112 1.03 10.20 7.16
C SER A 112 0.94 8.71 6.88
N VAL A 113 1.45 7.89 7.80
CA VAL A 113 1.45 6.43 7.65
C VAL A 113 0.18 5.84 8.26
N TRP A 114 -0.52 5.02 7.49
CA TRP A 114 -1.75 4.33 7.89
C TRP A 114 -1.54 2.81 7.74
N HIS A 115 -2.11 2.00 8.64
CA HIS A 115 -2.01 0.54 8.54
C HIS A 115 -2.98 -0.02 7.49
N GLU A 116 -4.26 0.37 7.57
CA GLU A 116 -5.30 -0.09 6.66
C GLU A 116 -6.33 1.02 6.41
N VAL A 117 -6.82 1.10 5.18
CA VAL A 117 -7.88 2.05 4.78
C VAL A 117 -9.06 1.25 4.23
N HIS A 118 -10.18 1.26 4.94
CA HIS A 118 -11.39 0.56 4.55
C HIS A 118 -12.57 1.52 4.51
N ILE A 119 -13.40 1.37 3.48
CA ILE A 119 -14.65 2.11 3.34
C ILE A 119 -15.80 1.10 3.37
N ARG A 120 -16.78 1.32 4.24
CA ARG A 120 -17.99 0.50 4.32
C ARG A 120 -19.25 1.35 4.46
N MET A 121 -20.32 0.89 3.82
CA MET A 121 -21.65 1.49 3.92
C MET A 121 -22.57 0.57 4.71
N PHE A 122 -23.36 1.13 5.62
CA PHE A 122 -24.37 0.39 6.37
C PHE A 122 -25.55 1.28 6.72
N LEU A 123 -26.74 0.68 6.82
CA LEU A 123 -27.93 1.38 7.28
C LEU A 123 -27.83 1.62 8.78
N ARG A 124 -27.98 2.87 9.21
CA ARG A 124 -27.98 3.26 10.63
C ARG A 124 -29.41 3.32 11.15
N GLN A 125 -29.70 2.52 12.17
CA GLN A 125 -30.98 2.56 12.86
C GLN A 125 -31.23 3.91 13.54
N SER A 126 -32.50 4.34 13.61
CA SER A 126 -32.87 5.57 14.32
C SER A 126 -32.58 5.47 15.84
N PHE A 127 -32.16 6.58 16.44
CA PHE A 127 -31.85 6.62 17.88
C PHE A 127 -33.05 6.26 18.76
N LYS A 128 -34.26 6.66 18.34
CA LYS A 128 -35.51 6.31 19.03
C LYS A 128 -35.70 4.79 19.10
N LEU A 129 -35.46 4.06 18.00
CA LEU A 129 -35.61 2.60 18.03
C LEU A 129 -34.53 1.94 18.89
N GLN A 130 -33.30 2.46 18.88
CA GLN A 130 -32.23 1.95 19.76
C GLN A 130 -32.62 2.03 21.23
N ILE A 131 -33.19 3.16 21.66
CA ILE A 131 -33.69 3.33 23.04
C ILE A 131 -34.84 2.34 23.33
N ILE A 132 -35.80 2.20 22.42
CA ILE A 132 -36.93 1.29 22.61
C ILE A 132 -36.45 -0.15 22.79
N ILE A 133 -35.54 -0.62 21.92
CA ILE A 133 -34.98 -1.98 22.01
C ILE A 133 -34.23 -2.17 23.33
N PHE A 134 -33.43 -1.18 23.74
CA PHE A 134 -32.69 -1.24 25.00
C PHE A 134 -33.61 -1.34 26.22
N VAL A 135 -34.61 -0.45 26.33
CA VAL A 135 -35.57 -0.44 27.44
C VAL A 135 -36.37 -1.73 27.48
N LEU A 136 -36.84 -2.22 26.33
CA LEU A 136 -37.56 -3.49 26.24
C LEU A 136 -36.69 -4.66 26.73
N GLY A 137 -35.42 -4.68 26.34
CA GLY A 137 -34.45 -5.68 26.81
C GLY A 137 -34.29 -5.68 28.33
N VAL A 138 -34.15 -4.50 28.95
CA VAL A 138 -34.04 -4.37 30.41
C VAL A 138 -35.31 -4.86 31.12
N LEU A 139 -36.50 -4.52 30.60
CA LEU A 139 -37.77 -4.95 31.19
C LEU A 139 -37.92 -6.48 31.16
N ILE A 140 -37.63 -7.11 30.01
CA ILE A 140 -37.69 -8.57 29.86
C ILE A 140 -36.68 -9.24 30.80
N PHE A 141 -35.47 -8.69 30.91
CA PHE A 141 -34.43 -9.20 31.82
C PHE A 141 -34.88 -9.17 33.29
N LEU A 142 -35.39 -8.05 33.78
CA LEU A 142 -35.88 -7.92 35.15
C LEU A 142 -37.08 -8.83 35.42
N PHE A 143 -38.02 -8.92 34.47
CA PHE A 143 -39.18 -9.77 34.59
C PHE A 143 -38.80 -11.25 34.67
N SER A 144 -37.88 -11.69 33.80
CA SER A 144 -37.33 -13.04 33.82
C SER A 144 -36.63 -13.33 35.15
N PHE A 145 -35.81 -12.40 35.65
CA PHE A 145 -35.12 -12.56 36.94
C PHE A 145 -36.09 -12.73 38.10
N ILE A 146 -37.18 -11.94 38.14
CA ILE A 146 -38.22 -12.05 39.18
C ILE A 146 -38.93 -13.41 39.09
N ILE A 147 -39.30 -13.86 37.88
CA ILE A 147 -39.97 -15.16 37.69
C ILE A 147 -39.06 -16.30 38.13
N ILE A 148 -37.81 -16.31 37.65
CA ILE A 148 -36.85 -17.37 37.97
C ILE A 148 -36.61 -17.42 39.47
N LYS A 149 -36.43 -16.26 40.12
CA LYS A 149 -36.28 -16.20 41.58
C LYS A 149 -37.48 -16.83 42.29
N LYS A 150 -38.70 -16.48 41.89
CA LYS A 150 -39.91 -17.06 42.50
C LYS A 150 -40.02 -18.57 42.25
N MET A 151 -39.70 -19.04 41.05
CA MET A 151 -39.69 -20.46 40.73
C MET A 151 -38.63 -21.23 41.51
N TYR A 152 -37.45 -20.65 41.68
CA TYR A 152 -36.38 -21.20 42.51
C TYR A 152 -36.81 -21.31 43.97
N ASP A 153 -37.37 -20.24 44.53
CA ASP A 153 -37.85 -20.21 45.92
C ASP A 153 -39.00 -21.22 46.16
N GLN A 154 -39.83 -21.48 45.15
CA GLN A 154 -40.95 -22.45 45.22
C GLN A 154 -40.62 -23.84 44.64
N SER A 155 -39.36 -24.11 44.29
CA SER A 155 -38.96 -25.36 43.63
C SER A 155 -39.29 -26.60 44.47
N GLY A 156 -39.09 -26.54 45.79
CA GLY A 156 -39.43 -27.64 46.71
C GLY A 156 -40.94 -27.91 46.87
N ILE A 157 -41.83 -27.05 46.38
CA ILE A 157 -43.29 -27.29 46.39
C ILE A 157 -43.75 -27.83 45.03
N HIS A 158 -43.19 -27.28 43.94
CA HIS A 158 -43.60 -27.64 42.58
C HIS A 158 -42.95 -28.93 42.07
N PHE A 159 -41.77 -29.31 42.56
CA PHE A 159 -41.03 -30.49 42.09
C PHE A 159 -41.00 -31.66 43.09
N ASN A 160 -41.51 -31.48 44.33
CA ASN A 160 -41.44 -32.51 45.38
C ASN A 160 -42.65 -33.46 45.42
N ASN A 161 -43.65 -33.26 44.55
CA ASN A 161 -44.81 -34.15 44.40
C ASN A 161 -44.63 -35.20 43.28
N GLN A 162 -43.40 -35.53 42.91
CA GLN A 162 -43.08 -36.55 41.89
C GLN A 162 -42.25 -37.74 42.41
N GLU A 163 -42.07 -37.86 43.72
CA GLU A 163 -41.51 -39.07 44.36
C GLU A 163 -42.63 -39.83 45.09
N GLU A 164 -43.55 -40.43 44.32
CA GLU A 164 -44.25 -41.67 44.70
C GLU A 164 -43.96 -42.75 43.65
#